data_AF-A0A7R6XMS8-F1
#
_entry.id   AF-A0A7R6XMS8-F1
#
_cell.length_a   1.000
_cell.length_b   1.000
_cell.length_c   1.000
_cell.angle_alpha   90.00
_cell.angle_beta   90.00
_cell.angle_gamma   90.00
#
_symmetry.space_group_name_H-M   'P 1'
#
loop_
_entity.id
_entity.type
_entity.pdbx_description
1 polymer ?
#
loop_
_entity_poly.entity_id
_entity_poly.type
_entity_poly.pdbx_seq_one_letter_code
_entity_poly.pdbx_strand_id
1 'polypeptide(L)'
;MPTKEHAHAFDPKPVLDLIASIEADLQRLKGLVDQQVEKFDPANPHNKAPDGKLTEEGVECCYRMFDDGKSRYSVAQQMKISFAAATHRFNAWRKLGGSKRQRTLLG
;
A
#
# COMPACT_ATOMS: atom_id res chain seq x y z
N MET A 1 4.73 39.05 58.30
CA MET A 1 5.63 38.12 57.59
C MET A 1 4.78 37.19 56.74
N PRO A 2 4.69 37.32 55.41
CA PRO A 2 4.06 36.30 54.58
C PRO A 2 5.13 35.40 53.94
N THR A 3 4.99 34.10 54.17
CA THR A 3 5.75 33.01 53.56
C THR A 3 5.38 32.92 52.08
N LYS A 4 6.35 33.08 51.18
CA LYS A 4 6.15 32.87 49.74
C LYS A 4 6.07 31.36 49.47
N GLU A 5 4.89 30.89 49.08
CA GLU A 5 4.72 29.58 48.48
C GLU A 5 5.53 29.51 47.17
N HIS A 6 6.46 28.57 47.09
CA HIS A 6 7.19 28.28 45.87
C HIS A 6 6.23 27.56 44.91
N ALA A 7 5.62 28.30 43.99
CA ALA A 7 4.94 27.72 42.84
C ALA A 7 5.97 26.87 42.08
N HIS A 8 5.79 25.54 42.09
CA HIS A 8 6.59 24.64 41.29
C HIS A 8 6.39 25.00 39.82
N ALA A 9 7.37 25.69 39.23
CA ALA A 9 7.35 26.03 37.82
C ALA A 9 7.39 24.72 37.01
N PHE A 10 6.40 24.54 36.14
CA PHE A 10 6.36 23.41 35.22
C PHE A 10 7.55 23.51 34.25
N ASP A 11 8.41 22.50 34.25
CA ASP A 11 9.47 22.36 33.24
C ASP A 11 8.92 21.55 32.06
N PRO A 12 8.67 22.17 30.89
CA PRO A 12 8.14 21.46 29.73
C PRO A 12 9.19 20.58 29.04
N LYS A 13 10.48 20.78 29.32
CA LYS A 13 11.56 20.16 28.54
C LYS A 13 11.51 18.62 28.53
N PRO A 14 11.33 17.92 29.68
CA PRO A 14 11.27 16.46 29.68
C PRO A 14 10.07 15.92 28.88
N VAL A 15 8.95 16.65 28.87
CA VAL A 15 7.75 16.28 28.14
C VAL A 15 7.97 16.46 26.63
N LEU A 16 8.62 17.55 26.22
CA LEU A 16 8.94 17.80 24.82
C LEU A 16 9.95 16.78 24.27
N ASP A 17 10.95 16.41 25.07
CA ASP A 17 11.94 15.39 24.70
C ASP A 17 11.26 14.00 24.54
N LEU A 18 10.28 13.68 25.40
CA LEU A 18 9.47 12.47 25.27
C LEU A 18 8.61 12.48 23.98
N ILE A 19 7.94 13.60 23.68
CA ILE A 19 7.16 13.75 22.45
C ILE A 19 8.03 13.51 21.21
N ALA A 20 9.21 14.13 21.16
CA ALA A 20 10.15 13.97 20.04
C ALA A 20 10.60 12.51 19.87
N SER A 21 10.81 11.79 20.98
CA SER A 21 11.17 10.36 20.93
C SER A 21 10.04 9.49 20.35
N ILE A 22 8.79 9.75 20.75
CA ILE A 22 7.60 9.03 20.27
C ILE A 22 7.38 9.29 18.78
N GLU A 23 7.52 10.53 18.33
CA GLU A 23 7.40 10.87 16.90
C GLU A 23 8.43 10.13 16.05
N ALA A 24 9.67 10.02 16.54
CA ALA A 24 10.73 9.27 15.85
C ALA A 24 10.43 7.77 15.79
N ASP A 25 9.86 7.19 16.85
CA ASP A 25 9.43 5.79 16.87
C ASP A 25 8.28 5.51 15.90
N LEU A 26 7.27 6.39 15.85
CA LEU A 26 6.17 6.27 14.91
C LEU A 26 6.65 6.35 13.46
N GLN A 27 7.62 7.23 13.17
CA GLN A 27 8.21 7.33 11.84
C GLN A 27 8.97 6.05 11.45
N ARG A 28 9.70 5.43 12.38
CA ARG A 28 10.35 4.13 12.17
C ARG A 28 9.33 3.02 11.90
N LEU A 29 8.29 2.94 12.72
CA LEU A 29 7.23 1.94 12.58
C LEU A 29 6.53 2.09 11.23
N LYS A 30 6.23 3.31 10.81
CA LYS A 30 5.66 3.60 9.50
C LYS A 30 6.54 3.09 8.37
N GLY A 31 7.86 3.31 8.44
CA GLY A 31 8.80 2.79 7.44
C GLY A 31 8.80 1.25 7.35
N LEU A 32 8.66 0.56 8.49
CA LEU A 32 8.57 -0.91 8.52
C LEU A 32 7.24 -1.44 7.95
N VAL A 33 6.15 -0.69 8.11
CA VAL A 33 4.82 -1.06 7.59
C VAL A 33 4.67 -0.71 6.11
N ASP A 34 5.13 0.46 5.67
CA ASP A 34 5.11 0.87 4.26
C ASP A 34 5.97 -0.07 3.38
N GLN A 35 7.00 -0.69 3.95
CA GLN A 35 7.78 -1.75 3.29
C GLN A 35 7.05 -3.08 3.15
N GLN A 36 5.97 -3.33 3.92
CA GLN A 36 5.47 -4.69 4.08
C GLN A 36 4.53 -5.21 3.00
N VAL A 37 3.88 -4.39 2.18
CA VAL A 37 3.24 -4.90 0.96
C VAL A 37 3.14 -3.78 -0.08
N GLU A 38 3.87 -3.87 -1.18
CA GLU A 38 3.50 -3.08 -2.36
C GLU A 38 2.06 -3.48 -2.72
N LYS A 39 1.13 -2.53 -2.68
CA LYS A 39 -0.32 -2.75 -2.92
C LYS A 39 -0.63 -3.49 -4.23
N PHE A 40 0.34 -3.56 -5.13
CA PHE A 40 0.27 -4.24 -6.42
C PHE A 40 1.34 -5.32 -6.61
N ASP A 41 1.82 -5.93 -5.53
CA ASP A 41 2.62 -7.17 -5.62
C ASP A 41 1.74 -8.29 -6.20
N PRO A 42 2.09 -8.90 -7.34
CA PRO A 42 1.36 -10.02 -7.93
C PRO A 42 1.19 -11.22 -6.99
N ALA A 43 2.12 -11.40 -6.04
CA ALA A 43 2.08 -12.45 -5.04
C ALA A 43 1.19 -12.12 -3.83
N ASN A 44 0.65 -10.89 -3.73
CA ASN A 44 -0.19 -10.46 -2.61
C ASN A 44 -1.46 -11.34 -2.50
N PRO A 45 -1.70 -12.01 -1.35
CA PRO A 45 -2.92 -12.78 -1.12
C PRO A 45 -4.21 -11.96 -1.30
N HIS A 46 -4.18 -10.66 -1.02
CA HIS A 46 -5.34 -9.74 -1.15
C HIS A 46 -5.78 -9.50 -2.60
N ASN A 47 -4.96 -9.89 -3.58
CA ASN A 47 -5.38 -9.87 -4.99
C ASN A 47 -6.55 -10.81 -5.28
N LYS A 48 -6.84 -11.77 -4.38
CA LYS A 48 -7.92 -12.76 -4.55
C LYS A 48 -8.86 -12.77 -3.36
N ALA A 49 -10.15 -12.79 -3.66
CA ALA A 49 -11.19 -13.07 -2.68
C ALA A 49 -11.15 -14.55 -2.26
N PRO A 50 -11.79 -14.94 -1.15
CA PRO A 50 -11.85 -16.33 -0.69
C PRO A 50 -12.43 -17.31 -1.72
N ASP A 51 -13.23 -16.83 -2.68
CA ASP A 51 -13.79 -17.61 -3.79
C ASP A 51 -12.81 -17.78 -4.97
N GLY A 52 -11.58 -17.27 -4.85
CA GLY A 52 -10.53 -17.33 -5.86
C GLY A 52 -10.65 -16.30 -6.99
N LYS A 53 -11.67 -15.44 -6.98
CA LYS A 53 -11.79 -14.35 -7.96
C LYS A 53 -10.86 -13.20 -7.61
N LEU A 54 -10.42 -12.47 -8.64
CA LEU A 54 -9.62 -11.27 -8.40
C LEU A 54 -10.46 -10.18 -7.74
N THR A 55 -9.92 -9.57 -6.69
CA THR A 55 -10.41 -8.33 -6.11
C THR A 55 -10.14 -7.16 -7.05
N GLU A 56 -10.67 -5.98 -6.74
CA GLU A 56 -10.35 -4.76 -7.49
C GLU A 56 -8.85 -4.47 -7.49
N GLU A 57 -8.18 -4.70 -6.35
CA GLU A 57 -6.72 -4.61 -6.23
C GLU A 57 -6.00 -5.63 -7.13
N GLY A 58 -6.47 -6.88 -7.16
CA GLY A 58 -5.90 -7.91 -8.03
C GLY A 58 -6.09 -7.62 -9.52
N VAL A 59 -7.21 -6.99 -9.90
CA VAL A 59 -7.45 -6.54 -11.28
C VAL A 59 -6.51 -5.39 -11.63
N GLU A 60 -6.38 -4.41 -10.75
CA GLU A 60 -5.47 -3.26 -10.93
C GLU A 60 -4.00 -3.72 -10.99
N CYS A 61 -3.61 -4.71 -10.18
CA CYS A 61 -2.30 -5.34 -10.25
C CYS A 61 -2.04 -5.95 -11.64
N CYS A 62 -2.99 -6.73 -12.19
CA CYS A 62 -2.87 -7.24 -13.56
C CYS A 62 -2.67 -6.12 -14.58
N TYR A 63 -3.41 -5.01 -14.43
CA TYR A 63 -3.33 -3.89 -15.37
C TYR A 63 -2.01 -3.14 -15.27
N ARG A 64 -1.45 -2.95 -14.08
CA ARG A 64 -0.12 -2.35 -13.89
C ARG A 64 0.97 -3.22 -14.51
N MET A 65 0.89 -4.54 -14.34
CA MET A 65 1.80 -5.44 -15.04
C MET A 65 1.72 -5.29 -16.56
N PHE A 66 0.51 -5.09 -17.12
CA PHE A 66 0.36 -4.82 -18.56
C PHE A 66 0.86 -3.44 -18.96
N ASP A 67 0.67 -2.41 -18.13
CA ASP A 67 1.26 -1.08 -18.32
C ASP A 67 2.79 -1.17 -18.43
N ASP A 68 3.41 -2.05 -17.62
CA ASP A 68 4.85 -2.34 -17.62
C ASP A 68 5.28 -3.24 -18.80
N GLY A 69 4.37 -3.58 -19.71
CA GLY A 69 4.64 -4.37 -20.91
C GLY A 69 4.73 -5.87 -20.68
N LYS A 70 4.33 -6.39 -19.51
CA LYS A 70 4.32 -7.84 -19.25
C LYS A 70 3.34 -8.56 -20.18
N SER A 71 3.70 -9.78 -20.59
CA SER A 71 2.83 -10.60 -21.42
C SER A 71 1.69 -11.22 -20.61
N ARG A 72 0.61 -11.63 -21.30
CA ARG A 72 -0.48 -12.43 -20.71
C ARG A 72 0.02 -13.67 -19.97
N TYR A 73 1.07 -14.30 -20.50
CA TYR A 73 1.70 -15.46 -19.87
C TYR A 73 2.40 -15.09 -18.56
N SER A 74 3.18 -14.01 -18.55
CA SER A 74 3.85 -13.51 -17.35
C SER A 74 2.86 -13.13 -16.26
N VAL A 75 1.76 -12.47 -16.62
CA VAL A 75 0.70 -12.11 -15.68
C VAL A 75 0.01 -13.35 -15.12
N ALA A 76 -0.32 -14.33 -15.97
CA ALA A 76 -0.93 -15.59 -15.51
C ALA A 76 -0.05 -16.32 -14.47
N GLN A 77 1.26 -16.41 -14.73
CA GLN A 77 2.22 -17.05 -13.84
C GLN A 77 2.35 -16.30 -12.50
N GLN A 78 2.60 -14.99 -12.54
CA GLN A 78 2.88 -14.21 -11.33
C GLN A 78 1.63 -13.99 -10.47
N MET A 79 0.47 -13.76 -11.08
CA MET A 79 -0.82 -13.64 -10.38
C MET A 79 -1.39 -15.01 -9.96
N LYS A 80 -0.78 -16.12 -10.41
CA LYS A 80 -1.28 -17.50 -10.23
C LYS A 80 -2.75 -17.64 -10.69
N ILE A 81 -3.07 -17.12 -11.87
CA ILE A 81 -4.40 -17.22 -12.49
C ILE A 81 -4.30 -18.01 -13.80
N SER A 82 -5.43 -18.49 -14.32
CA SER A 82 -5.43 -19.16 -15.61
C SER A 82 -5.03 -18.20 -16.75
N PHE A 83 -4.42 -18.74 -17.81
CA PHE A 83 -4.09 -17.96 -18.99
C PHE A 83 -5.33 -17.33 -19.65
N ALA A 84 -6.47 -18.03 -19.58
CA ALA A 84 -7.76 -17.51 -20.03
C ALA A 84 -8.19 -16.27 -19.21
N ALA A 85 -8.05 -16.31 -17.88
CA ALA A 85 -8.32 -15.17 -17.02
C ALA A 85 -7.39 -13.98 -17.34
N ALA A 86 -6.08 -14.23 -17.49
CA ALA A 86 -5.13 -13.19 -17.90
C ALA A 86 -5.46 -12.59 -19.27
N THR A 87 -5.90 -13.43 -20.23
CA THR A 87 -6.35 -12.97 -21.55
C THR A 87 -7.60 -12.08 -21.46
N HIS A 88 -8.57 -12.48 -20.64
CA HIS A 88 -9.75 -11.66 -20.39
C HIS A 88 -9.38 -10.29 -19.80
N ARG A 89 -8.45 -10.26 -18.82
CA ARG A 89 -7.96 -9.02 -18.21
C ARG A 89 -7.18 -8.17 -19.21
N PHE A 90 -6.33 -8.77 -20.05
CA PHE A 90 -5.62 -8.02 -21.09
C PHE A 90 -6.57 -7.35 -22.08
N ASN A 91 -7.64 -8.03 -22.49
CA ASN A 91 -8.63 -7.44 -23.39
C ASN A 91 -9.40 -6.30 -22.72
N ALA A 92 -9.74 -6.44 -21.44
CA ALA A 92 -10.36 -5.36 -20.67
C ALA A 92 -9.42 -4.15 -20.51
N TRP A 93 -8.15 -4.39 -20.19
CA TRP A 93 -7.09 -3.37 -20.13
C TRP A 93 -6.94 -2.61 -21.45
N ARG A 94 -6.94 -3.31 -22.60
CA ARG A 94 -6.91 -2.66 -23.92
C ARG A 94 -8.11 -1.74 -24.16
N LYS A 95 -9.31 -2.16 -23.75
CA LYS A 95 -10.54 -1.34 -23.87
C LYS A 95 -10.49 -0.08 -23.01
N LEU A 96 -9.78 -0.13 -21.88
CA LEU A 96 -9.58 1.02 -20.98
C LEU A 96 -8.51 2.01 -21.45
N GLY A 97 -7.87 1.76 -22.60
CA GLY A 97 -6.83 2.64 -23.15
C GLY A 97 -5.42 2.03 -23.18
N GLY A 98 -5.27 0.75 -22.79
CA GLY A 98 -3.98 0.06 -22.79
C GLY A 98 -2.97 0.79 -21.91
N SER A 99 -1.74 0.96 -22.40
CA SER A 99 -0.67 1.67 -21.66
C SER A 99 -0.97 3.14 -21.37
N LYS A 100 -2.00 3.72 -22.01
CA LYS A 100 -2.46 5.10 -21.78
C LYS A 100 -3.71 5.17 -20.90
N ARG A 101 -4.16 4.06 -20.32
CA ARG A 101 -5.31 4.05 -19.41
C ARG A 101 -5.07 4.93 -18.20
N GLN A 102 -6.16 5.44 -17.62
CA GLN A 102 -6.08 6.08 -16.30
C GLN A 102 -5.92 4.99 -15.22
N ARG A 103 -4.87 5.10 -14.41
CA ARG A 103 -4.61 4.18 -13.31
C ARG A 103 -5.56 4.46 -12.16
N THR A 104 -6.08 3.40 -11.54
CA THR A 104 -6.91 3.55 -10.34
C THR A 104 -6.00 3.87 -9.17
N LEU A 105 -6.28 4.98 -8.48
CA LEU A 105 -5.74 5.25 -7.15
C LEU A 105 -6.64 4.51 -6.16
N LEU A 106 -6.29 3.27 -5.86
CA LEU A 106 -6.94 2.55 -4.77
C LEU A 106 -6.34 3.12 -3.47
N GLY A 107 -7.16 3.86 -2.72
CA GLY A 107 -6.85 4.39 -1.39
C GLY A 107 -6.78 3.30 -0.35
#